data_AF-A0A838J2A3-F1
#
_entry.id   AF-A0A838J2A3-F1
#
_cell.length_a   1.000
_cell.length_b   1.000
_cell.length_c   1.000
_cell.angle_alpha   90.00
_cell.angle_beta   90.00
_cell.angle_gamma   90.00
#
_symmetry.space_group_name_H-M   'P 1'
#
loop_
_entity.id
_entity.type
_entity.pdbx_description
1 polymer ?
#
loop_
_entity_poly.entity_id
_entity_poly.type
_entity_poly.pdbx_seq_one_letter_code
_entity_poly.pdbx_strand_id
1 'polypeptide(L)'
;MPRYQPPKEYYTATQVKQILNISGAMIANYVDKGRIKHVVPPGRKHGFYLKADVDKLANELQAFFDLEEETEETVFTTATAKDLSACIALNRELFSDAHNSADDKTLIKKWATWLKKNPEIIYILKREKEVIGIATVLPFMPNSERFEHALLEDVSFLLGDVNLSTDDIEMYTHGNRVQLYIAEIGIKQSLSRDIKRREGATLISKCMQAIVDLGKRGVIIDRVTSVGASKSGIKLLQHIGFSQVKFPRQDTKLFVLDMQESGARTAEAYREALKEQRVPTIKK
;
A
#
# COMPACT_ATOMS: atom_id res chain seq x y z
N MET A 1 -0.99 -35.24 31.62
CA MET A 1 -0.14 -34.58 32.63
C MET A 1 -0.10 -33.09 32.35
N PRO A 2 -0.30 -32.20 33.34
CA PRO A 2 -0.23 -30.76 33.14
C PRO A 2 1.16 -30.34 32.64
N ARG A 3 1.21 -29.41 31.67
CA ARG A 3 2.46 -28.86 31.17
C ARG A 3 3.11 -28.03 32.29
N TYR A 4 4.35 -28.36 32.60
CA TYR A 4 5.11 -27.64 33.62
C TYR A 4 5.37 -26.21 33.14
N GLN A 5 5.02 -25.24 33.98
CA GLN A 5 5.23 -23.83 33.67
C GLN A 5 6.72 -23.51 33.78
N PRO A 6 7.28 -22.70 32.86
CA PRO A 6 8.66 -22.26 32.99
C PRO A 6 8.82 -21.43 34.27
N PRO A 7 9.99 -21.50 34.94
CA PRO A 7 10.31 -20.57 36.01
C PRO A 7 10.25 -19.11 35.51
N LYS A 8 10.03 -18.15 36.42
CA LYS A 8 9.71 -16.74 36.10
C LYS A 8 10.70 -16.05 35.13
N GLU A 9 11.97 -16.47 35.16
CA GLU A 9 13.07 -15.88 34.36
C GLU A 9 13.48 -16.72 33.15
N TYR A 10 12.62 -17.64 32.70
CA TYR A 10 12.95 -18.55 31.62
C TYR A 10 11.82 -18.68 30.60
N TYR A 11 12.21 -19.00 29.36
CA TYR A 11 11.31 -19.38 28.28
C TYR A 11 11.38 -20.87 27.96
N THR A 12 10.27 -21.39 27.45
CA THR A 12 10.21 -22.71 26.81
C THR A 12 10.78 -22.65 25.39
N ALA A 13 11.19 -23.80 24.83
CA ALA A 13 11.66 -23.88 23.44
C ALA A 13 10.66 -23.29 22.42
N THR A 14 9.36 -23.48 22.65
CA THR A 14 8.31 -22.94 21.78
C THR A 14 8.29 -21.41 21.81
N GLN A 15 8.42 -20.81 23.00
CA GLN A 15 8.48 -19.35 23.15
C GLN A 15 9.73 -18.79 22.48
N VAL A 16 10.90 -19.43 22.67
CA VAL A 16 12.15 -18.97 22.03
C VAL A 16 12.06 -19.02 20.51
N LYS A 17 11.49 -20.08 19.93
CA LYS A 17 11.26 -20.16 18.47
C LYS A 17 10.36 -19.03 17.97
N GLN A 18 9.32 -18.69 18.74
CA GLN A 18 8.40 -17.61 18.38
C GLN A 18 9.05 -16.23 18.50
N ILE A 19 9.81 -15.99 19.57
CA ILE A 19 10.46 -14.70 19.84
C ILE A 19 11.56 -14.43 18.82
N LEU A 20 12.43 -15.42 18.58
CA LEU A 20 13.58 -15.26 17.70
C LEU A 20 13.23 -15.53 16.22
N ASN A 21 12.08 -16.13 15.93
CA ASN A 21 11.66 -16.56 14.60
C ASN A 21 12.69 -17.46 13.87
N ILE A 22 13.30 -18.39 14.60
CA ILE A 22 14.35 -19.30 14.08
C ILE A 22 14.03 -20.78 14.33
N SER A 23 14.72 -21.65 13.58
CA SER A 23 14.60 -23.10 13.73
C SER A 23 15.17 -23.61 15.06
N GLY A 24 14.73 -24.81 15.48
CA GLY A 24 15.27 -25.45 16.69
C GLY A 24 16.77 -25.77 16.61
N ALA A 25 17.27 -26.09 15.41
CA ALA A 25 18.70 -26.33 15.18
C ALA A 25 19.52 -25.05 15.38
N MET A 26 18.98 -23.90 14.98
CA MET A 26 19.63 -22.60 15.19
C MET A 26 19.67 -22.21 16.67
N ILE A 27 18.60 -22.49 17.43
CA ILE A 27 18.59 -22.32 18.89
C ILE A 27 19.68 -23.18 19.54
N ALA A 28 19.81 -24.45 19.14
CA ALA A 28 20.85 -25.34 19.65
C ALA A 28 22.26 -24.79 19.39
N ASN A 29 22.51 -24.29 18.17
CA ASN A 29 23.77 -23.63 17.82
C ASN A 29 24.07 -22.40 18.70
N TYR A 30 23.06 -21.57 19.00
CA TYR A 30 23.24 -20.44 19.93
C TYR A 30 23.50 -20.89 21.37
N VAL A 31 22.94 -22.01 21.81
CA VAL A 31 23.27 -22.60 23.12
C VAL A 31 24.71 -23.11 23.13
N ASP A 32 25.12 -23.85 22.10
CA ASP A 32 26.48 -24.41 21.98
C ASP A 32 27.54 -23.31 21.93
N LYS A 33 27.22 -22.16 21.32
CA LYS A 33 28.06 -20.96 21.28
C LYS A 33 28.02 -20.13 22.56
N GLY A 34 27.27 -20.53 23.59
CA GLY A 34 27.11 -19.80 24.84
C GLY A 34 26.35 -18.48 24.71
N ARG A 35 25.62 -18.28 23.61
CA ARG A 35 24.81 -17.09 23.35
C ARG A 35 23.46 -17.10 24.08
N ILE A 36 22.94 -18.29 24.36
CA ILE A 36 21.72 -18.49 25.14
C ILE A 36 22.00 -19.52 26.23
N LYS A 37 21.78 -19.17 27.49
CA LYS A 37 21.86 -20.13 28.59
C LYS A 37 20.66 -21.07 28.57
N HIS A 38 20.93 -22.38 28.50
CA HIS A 38 19.93 -23.45 28.55
C HIS A 38 20.10 -24.29 29.82
N VAL A 39 19.02 -24.51 30.56
CA VAL A 39 19.01 -25.26 31.83
C VAL A 39 18.01 -26.39 31.75
N VAL A 40 18.47 -27.63 31.97
CA VAL A 40 17.62 -28.82 32.06
C VAL A 40 17.45 -29.19 33.54
N PRO A 41 16.23 -29.11 34.11
CA PRO A 41 16.01 -29.52 35.49
C PRO A 41 16.32 -31.02 35.70
N PRO A 42 16.77 -31.42 36.89
CA PRO A 42 17.03 -32.84 37.20
C PRO A 42 15.82 -33.72 36.92
N GLY A 43 16.05 -34.86 36.25
CA GLY A 43 14.99 -35.82 35.91
C GLY A 43 14.09 -35.41 34.74
N ARG A 44 14.44 -34.40 33.95
CA ARG A 44 13.65 -33.95 32.79
C ARG A 44 14.41 -34.09 31.48
N LYS A 45 13.65 -34.29 30.40
CA LYS A 45 14.15 -34.36 29.01
C LYS A 45 14.17 -33.00 28.30
N HIS A 46 13.39 -32.03 28.78
CA HIS A 46 13.28 -30.71 28.17
C HIS A 46 13.79 -29.65 29.15
N GLY A 47 14.61 -28.73 28.64
CA GLY A 47 15.11 -27.60 29.41
C GLY A 47 14.40 -26.29 29.08
N PHE A 48 14.88 -25.24 29.72
CA PHE A 48 14.40 -23.87 29.59
C PHE A 48 15.55 -22.94 29.24
N TYR A 49 15.22 -21.80 28.63
CA TYR A 49 16.19 -20.82 28.12
C TYR A 49 16.10 -19.55 28.94
N LEU A 50 17.23 -19.00 29.37
CA LEU A 50 17.24 -17.78 30.19
C LEU A 50 16.64 -16.62 29.39
N LYS A 51 15.62 -15.97 29.97
CA LYS A 51 14.86 -14.90 29.31
C LYS A 51 15.75 -13.74 28.86
N ALA A 52 16.65 -13.29 29.74
CA ALA A 52 17.55 -12.18 29.45
C ALA A 52 18.44 -12.42 28.21
N ASP A 53 18.94 -13.64 28.02
CA ASP A 53 19.80 -13.96 26.87
C ASP A 53 18.99 -14.01 25.56
N VAL A 54 17.78 -14.58 25.63
CA VAL A 54 16.87 -14.65 24.48
C VAL A 54 16.43 -13.24 24.06
N ASP A 55 16.04 -12.40 25.02
CA ASP A 55 15.62 -11.03 24.75
C ASP A 55 16.80 -10.20 24.20
N LYS A 56 18.01 -10.38 24.73
CA LYS A 56 19.23 -9.73 24.21
C LYS A 56 19.51 -10.15 22.76
N LEU A 57 19.45 -11.45 22.47
CA LEU A 57 19.67 -11.96 21.12
C LEU A 57 18.58 -11.49 20.14
N ALA A 58 17.32 -11.42 20.60
CA ALA A 58 16.23 -10.88 19.81
C ALA A 58 16.51 -9.42 19.42
N ASN A 59 16.95 -8.60 20.38
CA ASN A 59 17.31 -7.21 20.13
C ASN A 59 18.50 -7.06 19.17
N GLU A 60 19.53 -7.91 19.29
CA GLU A 60 20.67 -7.88 18.37
C GLU A 60 20.29 -8.30 16.94
N LEU A 61 19.47 -9.35 16.80
CA LEU A 61 18.96 -9.77 15.49
C LEU A 61 18.09 -8.67 14.89
N GLN A 62 17.21 -8.06 15.69
CA GLN A 62 16.40 -6.94 15.25
C GLN A 62 17.26 -5.77 14.80
N ALA A 63 18.25 -5.36 15.59
CA ALA A 63 19.17 -4.28 15.22
C ALA A 63 19.98 -4.61 13.95
N PHE A 64 20.37 -5.87 13.75
CA PHE A 64 21.05 -6.31 12.53
C PHE A 64 20.13 -6.23 11.31
N PHE A 65 18.87 -6.67 11.42
CA PHE A 65 17.88 -6.53 10.36
C PHE A 65 17.54 -5.06 10.09
N ASP A 66 17.42 -4.23 11.13
CA ASP A 66 17.18 -2.80 10.99
C ASP A 66 18.35 -2.11 10.27
N LEU A 67 19.60 -2.52 10.52
CA LEU A 67 20.80 -2.00 9.84
C LEU A 67 20.90 -2.44 8.37
N GLU A 68 20.54 -3.69 8.03
CA GLU A 68 20.48 -4.11 6.62
C GLU A 68 19.30 -3.45 5.88
N GLU A 69 18.15 -3.28 6.54
CA GLU A 69 16.94 -2.66 5.97
C GLU A 69 17.00 -1.11 5.86
N GLU A 70 17.98 -0.44 6.49
CA GLU A 70 18.22 1.01 6.38
C GLU A 70 18.99 1.44 5.12
N THR A 71 19.54 0.50 4.33
CA THR A 71 20.49 0.85 3.26
C THR A 71 19.88 1.06 1.88
N GLU A 72 18.66 0.58 1.63
CA GLU A 72 18.07 0.63 0.29
C GLU A 72 17.07 1.78 0.15
N GLU A 73 17.46 2.80 -0.62
CA GLU A 73 16.62 3.95 -0.92
C GLU A 73 15.39 3.55 -1.76
N THR A 74 14.20 3.96 -1.31
CA THR A 74 12.97 3.79 -2.08
C THR A 74 12.64 5.05 -2.88
N VAL A 75 12.33 4.86 -4.17
CA VAL A 75 12.06 5.95 -5.10
C VAL A 75 10.60 5.94 -5.48
N PHE A 76 9.87 7.00 -5.14
CA PHE A 76 8.50 7.24 -5.60
C PHE A 76 8.52 8.02 -6.92
N THR A 77 7.92 7.48 -7.97
CA THR A 77 7.89 8.10 -9.30
C THR A 77 6.66 7.68 -10.09
N THR A 78 6.41 8.31 -11.24
CA THR A 78 5.39 7.86 -12.20
C THR A 78 5.87 6.66 -12.99
N ALA A 79 4.97 5.73 -13.30
CA ALA A 79 5.29 4.57 -14.13
C ALA A 79 5.57 4.99 -15.58
N THR A 80 6.54 4.32 -16.18
CA THR A 80 6.81 4.39 -17.62
C THR A 80 6.25 3.15 -18.33
N ALA A 81 6.22 3.16 -19.65
CA ALA A 81 5.84 1.98 -20.43
C ALA A 81 6.69 0.73 -20.10
N LYS A 82 7.93 0.91 -19.65
CA LYS A 82 8.82 -0.18 -19.23
C LYS A 82 8.40 -0.82 -17.90
N ASP A 83 7.66 -0.09 -17.07
CA ASP A 83 7.22 -0.53 -15.74
C ASP A 83 5.91 -1.31 -15.78
N LEU A 84 5.13 -1.19 -16.87
CA LEU A 84 3.78 -1.74 -16.98
C LEU A 84 3.68 -3.24 -16.70
N SER A 85 4.65 -4.03 -17.17
CA SER A 85 4.69 -5.47 -16.91
C SER A 85 4.80 -5.77 -15.41
N ALA A 86 5.69 -5.06 -14.70
CA ALA A 86 5.84 -5.20 -13.26
C ALA A 86 4.62 -4.69 -12.49
N CYS A 87 3.99 -3.61 -12.96
CA CYS A 87 2.77 -3.06 -12.38
C CYS A 87 1.60 -4.05 -12.46
N ILE A 88 1.40 -4.67 -13.64
CA ILE A 88 0.34 -5.68 -13.84
C ILE A 88 0.61 -6.93 -13.00
N ALA A 89 1.86 -7.39 -12.95
CA ALA A 89 2.24 -8.52 -12.09
C ALA A 89 1.95 -8.24 -10.61
N LEU A 90 2.30 -7.04 -10.12
CA LEU A 90 2.01 -6.63 -8.75
C LEU A 90 0.50 -6.51 -8.49
N ASN A 91 -0.26 -5.93 -9.42
CA ASN A 91 -1.72 -5.82 -9.30
C ASN A 91 -2.37 -7.21 -9.24
N ARG A 92 -1.94 -8.17 -10.07
CA ARG A 92 -2.39 -9.56 -9.97
C ARG A 92 -2.03 -10.22 -8.65
N GLU A 93 -0.82 -9.98 -8.11
CA GLU A 93 -0.43 -10.48 -6.79
C GLU A 93 -1.39 -9.96 -5.69
N LEU A 94 -1.73 -8.67 -5.76
CA LEU A 94 -2.56 -7.98 -4.77
C LEU A 94 -4.06 -8.34 -4.85
N PHE A 95 -4.57 -8.63 -6.06
CA PHE A 95 -6.01 -8.75 -6.33
C PHE A 95 -6.37 -10.04 -7.09
N SER A 96 -5.60 -11.12 -6.85
CA SER A 96 -5.66 -12.42 -7.54
C SER A 96 -7.01 -13.14 -7.49
N ASP A 97 -7.90 -12.77 -6.56
CA ASP A 97 -9.26 -13.34 -6.45
C ASP A 97 -10.27 -12.71 -7.41
N ALA A 98 -9.96 -11.59 -8.08
CA ALA A 98 -10.85 -11.01 -9.09
C ALA A 98 -10.83 -11.89 -10.34
N HIS A 99 -12.01 -12.16 -10.91
CA HIS A 99 -12.23 -12.89 -12.17
C HIS A 99 -11.55 -12.19 -13.36
N ASN A 100 -10.22 -12.26 -13.43
CA ASN A 100 -9.41 -11.53 -14.38
C ASN A 100 -9.31 -12.32 -15.69
N SER A 101 -10.15 -11.96 -16.66
CA SER A 101 -10.22 -12.62 -17.97
C SER A 101 -9.21 -12.08 -18.99
N ALA A 102 -8.71 -10.86 -18.80
CA ALA A 102 -7.80 -10.23 -19.76
C ALA A 102 -6.37 -10.77 -19.64
N ASP A 103 -5.73 -11.02 -20.78
CA ASP A 103 -4.32 -11.40 -20.84
C ASP A 103 -3.41 -10.17 -20.65
N ASP A 104 -2.17 -10.41 -20.20
CA ASP A 104 -1.23 -9.34 -19.87
C ASP A 104 -0.89 -8.44 -21.07
N LYS A 105 -0.88 -8.94 -22.31
CA LYS A 105 -0.58 -8.10 -23.48
C LYS A 105 -1.70 -7.10 -23.73
N THR A 106 -2.95 -7.54 -23.57
CA THR A 106 -4.13 -6.66 -23.67
C THR A 106 -4.10 -5.58 -22.59
N LEU A 107 -3.81 -5.96 -21.34
CA LEU A 107 -3.68 -5.00 -20.23
C LEU A 107 -2.54 -4.00 -20.45
N ILE A 108 -1.35 -4.46 -20.86
CA ILE A 108 -0.21 -3.60 -21.17
C ILE A 108 -0.59 -2.58 -22.25
N LYS A 109 -1.27 -3.01 -23.31
CA LYS A 109 -1.72 -2.11 -24.39
C LYS A 109 -2.70 -1.06 -23.87
N LYS A 110 -3.69 -1.48 -23.08
CA LYS A 110 -4.70 -0.58 -22.45
C LYS A 110 -4.04 0.45 -21.54
N TRP A 111 -3.20 0.01 -20.61
CA TRP A 111 -2.51 0.91 -19.68
C TRP A 111 -1.51 1.83 -20.40
N ALA A 112 -0.84 1.35 -21.45
CA ALA A 112 0.03 2.18 -22.27
C ALA A 112 -0.75 3.30 -22.99
N THR A 113 -1.96 3.01 -23.49
CA THR A 113 -2.80 4.06 -24.10
C THR A 113 -3.26 5.10 -23.07
N TRP A 114 -3.60 4.67 -21.86
CA TRP A 114 -3.95 5.58 -20.77
C TRP A 114 -2.76 6.44 -20.34
N LEU A 115 -1.58 5.84 -20.11
CA LEU A 115 -0.34 6.57 -19.79
C LEU A 115 0.07 7.55 -20.87
N LYS A 116 -0.16 7.21 -22.15
CA LYS A 116 0.14 8.13 -23.26
C LYS A 116 -0.75 9.38 -23.20
N LYS A 117 -2.02 9.25 -22.80
CA LYS A 117 -2.94 10.38 -22.66
C LYS A 117 -2.63 11.20 -21.41
N ASN A 118 -2.40 10.53 -20.28
CA ASN A 118 -2.06 11.17 -19.02
C ASN A 118 -0.93 10.38 -18.31
N PRO A 119 0.33 10.84 -18.38
CA PRO A 119 1.47 10.11 -17.82
C PRO A 119 1.48 9.99 -16.28
N GLU A 120 0.65 10.74 -15.58
CA GLU A 120 0.66 10.84 -14.12
C GLU A 120 -0.49 10.08 -13.46
N ILE A 121 -0.96 8.99 -14.08
CA ILE A 121 -2.09 8.19 -13.54
C ILE A 121 -1.64 6.94 -12.77
N ILE A 122 -0.42 6.46 -12.98
CA ILE A 122 0.15 5.32 -12.26
C ILE A 122 1.43 5.78 -11.58
N TYR A 123 1.44 5.68 -10.25
CA TYR A 123 2.59 5.94 -9.40
C TYR A 123 3.14 4.63 -8.88
N ILE A 124 4.46 4.53 -8.80
CA ILE A 124 5.17 3.35 -8.34
C ILE A 124 6.19 3.72 -7.27
N LEU A 125 6.40 2.79 -6.36
CA LEU A 125 7.50 2.82 -5.40
C LEU A 125 8.50 1.75 -5.82
N LYS A 126 9.75 2.17 -6.08
CA LYS A 126 10.84 1.30 -6.51
C LYS A 126 11.87 1.11 -5.39
N ARG A 127 12.40 -0.10 -5.27
CA ARG A 127 13.56 -0.42 -4.42
C ARG A 127 14.58 -1.17 -5.29
N GLU A 128 15.79 -0.63 -5.42
CA GLU A 128 16.91 -1.09 -6.26
C GLU A 128 16.69 -1.25 -7.79
N LYS A 129 15.44 -1.25 -8.27
CA LYS A 129 14.90 -1.28 -9.65
C LYS A 129 13.58 -2.06 -9.70
N GLU A 130 13.26 -2.81 -8.64
CA GLU A 130 12.02 -3.56 -8.53
C GLU A 130 10.86 -2.64 -8.13
N VAL A 131 9.71 -2.82 -8.78
CA VAL A 131 8.45 -2.18 -8.36
C VAL A 131 7.89 -2.93 -7.17
N ILE A 132 7.93 -2.29 -6.00
CA ILE A 132 7.45 -2.87 -4.74
C ILE A 132 6.10 -2.29 -4.29
N GLY A 133 5.68 -1.19 -4.90
CA GLY A 133 4.42 -0.53 -4.58
C GLY A 133 3.80 0.14 -5.79
N ILE A 134 2.48 0.22 -5.81
CA ILE A 134 1.70 0.82 -6.88
C ILE A 134 0.52 1.60 -6.33
N ALA A 135 0.26 2.77 -6.90
CA ALA A 135 -0.94 3.54 -6.69
C ALA A 135 -1.45 4.07 -8.04
N THR A 136 -2.69 3.76 -8.40
CA THR A 136 -3.28 4.19 -9.67
C THR A 136 -4.44 5.14 -9.41
N VAL A 137 -4.32 6.37 -9.93
CA VAL A 137 -5.27 7.47 -9.75
C VAL A 137 -5.77 7.91 -11.14
N LEU A 138 -6.98 7.48 -11.49
CA LEU A 138 -7.59 7.73 -12.79
C LEU A 138 -8.49 8.98 -12.71
N PRO A 139 -8.27 10.00 -13.55
CA PRO A 139 -9.15 11.14 -13.64
C PRO A 139 -10.28 10.88 -14.65
N PHE A 140 -11.50 11.22 -14.26
CA PHE A 140 -12.70 11.12 -15.08
C PHE A 140 -13.41 12.47 -15.14
N MET A 141 -14.20 12.66 -16.18
CA MET A 141 -15.13 13.79 -16.25
C MET A 141 -16.14 13.71 -15.08
N PRO A 142 -16.45 14.85 -14.42
CA PRO A 142 -17.49 14.89 -13.40
C PRO A 142 -18.82 14.39 -13.96
N ASN A 143 -19.54 13.57 -13.18
CA ASN A 143 -20.84 12.99 -13.58
C ASN A 143 -20.78 12.09 -14.84
N SER A 144 -19.63 11.48 -15.14
CA SER A 144 -19.52 10.51 -16.23
C SER A 144 -20.38 9.26 -15.97
N GLU A 145 -21.41 9.05 -16.80
CA GLU A 145 -22.28 7.87 -16.73
C GLU A 145 -21.49 6.57 -16.89
N ARG A 146 -20.47 6.57 -17.76
CA ARG A 146 -19.59 5.41 -17.96
C ARG A 146 -18.78 5.09 -16.71
N PHE A 147 -18.27 6.11 -16.02
CA PHE A 147 -17.58 5.92 -14.76
C PHE A 147 -18.52 5.33 -13.69
N GLU A 148 -19.73 5.89 -13.55
CA GLU A 148 -20.71 5.39 -12.58
C GLU A 148 -21.13 3.95 -12.90
N HIS A 149 -21.35 3.62 -14.17
CA HIS A 149 -21.65 2.25 -14.61
C HIS A 149 -20.49 1.30 -14.29
N ALA A 150 -19.26 1.69 -14.66
CA ALA A 150 -18.06 0.91 -14.39
C ALA A 150 -17.84 0.67 -12.89
N LEU A 151 -18.16 1.66 -12.05
CA LEU A 151 -18.07 1.55 -10.60
C LEU A 151 -19.03 0.49 -10.04
N LEU A 152 -20.22 0.38 -10.63
CA LEU A 152 -21.25 -0.58 -10.23
C LEU A 152 -21.01 -1.99 -10.73
N GLU A 153 -20.22 -2.17 -11.79
CA GLU A 153 -19.84 -3.48 -12.30
C GLU A 153 -19.02 -4.28 -11.27
N ASP A 154 -19.14 -5.61 -11.29
CA ASP A 154 -18.47 -6.52 -10.34
C ASP A 154 -16.99 -6.76 -10.67
N VAL A 155 -16.37 -5.83 -11.39
CA VAL A 155 -15.10 -6.05 -12.09
C VAL A 155 -14.10 -4.95 -11.74
N SER A 156 -12.84 -5.34 -11.54
CA SER A 156 -11.73 -4.38 -11.32
C SER A 156 -11.49 -3.54 -12.57
N PHE A 157 -11.47 -2.20 -12.42
CA PHE A 157 -11.14 -1.25 -13.50
C PHE A 157 -9.82 -1.58 -14.21
N LEU A 158 -8.87 -2.13 -13.46
CA LEU A 158 -7.49 -2.28 -13.88
C LEU A 158 -7.20 -3.64 -14.51
N LEU A 159 -7.85 -4.70 -14.01
CA LEU A 159 -7.58 -6.08 -14.43
C LEU A 159 -8.72 -6.73 -15.22
N GLY A 160 -9.88 -6.08 -15.29
CA GLY A 160 -11.03 -6.61 -15.99
C GLY A 160 -11.40 -5.87 -17.26
N ASP A 161 -12.36 -6.45 -17.96
CA ASP A 161 -12.92 -5.92 -19.21
C ASP A 161 -13.99 -4.84 -18.94
N VAL A 162 -13.66 -3.91 -18.04
CA VAL A 162 -14.50 -2.74 -17.80
C VAL A 162 -14.46 -1.90 -19.07
N ASN A 163 -15.64 -1.52 -19.56
CA ASN A 163 -15.86 -0.72 -20.77
C ASN A 163 -15.42 0.74 -20.58
N LEU A 164 -14.12 0.94 -20.39
CA LEU A 164 -13.45 2.23 -20.26
C LEU A 164 -12.45 2.38 -21.39
N SER A 165 -12.71 3.36 -22.23
CA SER A 165 -11.84 3.79 -23.31
C SER A 165 -10.78 4.77 -22.81
N THR A 166 -9.81 5.08 -23.68
CA THR A 166 -8.84 6.15 -23.39
C THR A 166 -9.52 7.52 -23.36
N ASP A 167 -10.66 7.70 -24.02
CA ASP A 167 -11.39 8.97 -24.05
C ASP A 167 -12.01 9.30 -22.70
N ASP A 168 -12.33 8.29 -21.90
CA ASP A 168 -12.91 8.47 -20.55
C ASP A 168 -11.88 8.97 -19.51
N ILE A 169 -10.57 8.90 -19.81
CA ILE A 169 -9.49 9.34 -18.92
C ILE A 169 -9.15 10.81 -19.18
N GLU A 170 -9.34 11.69 -18.22
CA GLU A 170 -9.06 13.13 -18.36
C GLU A 170 -7.56 13.48 -18.25
N MET A 171 -7.17 14.66 -18.73
CA MET A 171 -5.81 15.18 -18.54
C MET A 171 -5.73 16.11 -17.33
N TYR A 172 -4.58 16.11 -16.65
CA TYR A 172 -4.28 17.04 -15.57
C TYR A 172 -3.80 18.40 -16.07
N THR A 173 -4.69 19.16 -16.72
CA THR A 173 -4.41 20.49 -17.23
C THR A 173 -4.99 21.58 -16.35
N HIS A 174 -4.37 22.77 -16.36
CA HIS A 174 -4.82 23.92 -15.60
C HIS A 174 -6.26 24.30 -15.98
N GLY A 175 -7.11 24.53 -14.97
CA GLY A 175 -8.52 24.85 -15.14
C GLY A 175 -9.41 23.65 -15.51
N ASN A 176 -8.83 22.48 -15.80
CA ASN A 176 -9.64 21.29 -16.07
C ASN A 176 -10.31 20.79 -14.79
N ARG A 177 -11.57 20.39 -14.91
CA ARG A 177 -12.38 19.91 -13.80
C ARG A 177 -12.57 18.40 -13.91
N VAL A 178 -12.17 17.67 -12.88
CA VAL A 178 -12.14 16.21 -12.86
C VAL A 178 -12.71 15.64 -11.55
N GLN A 179 -13.12 14.39 -11.59
CA GLN A 179 -13.23 13.54 -10.40
C GLN A 179 -12.16 12.44 -10.47
N LEU A 180 -11.56 12.11 -9.33
CA LEU A 180 -10.50 11.09 -9.29
C LEU A 180 -11.04 9.77 -8.79
N TYR A 181 -10.54 8.68 -9.34
CA TYR A 181 -10.75 7.33 -8.84
C TYR A 181 -9.41 6.70 -8.48
N ILE A 182 -9.22 6.39 -7.20
CA ILE A 182 -8.09 5.59 -6.73
C ILE A 182 -8.45 4.13 -6.98
N ALA A 183 -7.99 3.61 -8.11
CA ALA A 183 -8.29 2.28 -8.59
C ALA A 183 -7.50 1.21 -7.82
N GLU A 184 -6.29 1.54 -7.36
CA GLU A 184 -5.51 0.69 -6.47
C GLU A 184 -4.53 1.49 -5.62
N ILE A 185 -4.22 0.97 -4.44
CA ILE A 185 -3.01 1.26 -3.68
C ILE A 185 -2.57 -0.05 -3.04
N GLY A 186 -1.33 -0.46 -3.26
CA GLY A 186 -0.81 -1.67 -2.65
C GLY A 186 0.70 -1.79 -2.66
N ILE A 187 1.20 -2.65 -1.77
CA ILE A 187 2.61 -2.99 -1.60
C ILE A 187 2.75 -4.51 -1.73
N LYS A 188 3.82 -4.95 -2.41
CA LYS A 188 4.18 -6.35 -2.64
C LYS A 188 4.06 -7.18 -1.36
N GLN A 189 3.37 -8.31 -1.42
CA GLN A 189 3.02 -9.14 -0.25
C GLN A 189 4.21 -9.94 0.27
N SER A 190 5.17 -10.25 -0.59
CA SER A 190 6.40 -10.99 -0.24
C SER A 190 7.34 -10.24 0.69
N LEU A 191 7.15 -8.93 0.89
CA LEU A 191 7.96 -8.12 1.79
C LEU A 191 7.66 -8.42 3.27
N SER A 192 8.65 -8.16 4.13
CA SER A 192 8.50 -8.26 5.59
C SER A 192 7.38 -7.32 6.08
N ARG A 193 6.78 -7.63 7.23
CA ARG A 193 5.66 -6.84 7.76
C ARG A 193 6.05 -5.38 8.00
N ASP A 194 7.26 -5.13 8.49
CA ASP A 194 7.73 -3.80 8.84
C ASP A 194 8.06 -2.98 7.60
N ILE A 195 8.72 -3.57 6.60
CA ILE A 195 8.90 -2.95 5.28
C ILE A 195 7.54 -2.62 4.67
N LYS A 196 6.58 -3.55 4.64
CA LYS A 196 5.24 -3.29 4.08
C LYS A 196 4.55 -2.11 4.75
N ARG A 197 4.67 -1.99 6.07
CA ARG A 197 4.07 -0.89 6.82
C ARG A 197 4.76 0.44 6.51
N ARG A 198 6.10 0.46 6.52
CA ARG A 198 6.91 1.65 6.24
C ARG A 198 6.69 2.13 4.81
N GLU A 199 6.94 1.27 3.83
CA GLU A 199 6.82 1.61 2.41
C GLU A 199 5.37 1.85 1.99
N GLY A 200 4.40 1.17 2.61
CA GLY A 200 2.98 1.46 2.42
C GLY A 200 2.62 2.87 2.87
N ALA A 201 3.07 3.28 4.06
CA ALA A 201 2.87 4.64 4.54
C ALA A 201 3.53 5.68 3.63
N THR A 202 4.75 5.42 3.15
CA THR A 202 5.45 6.26 2.17
C THR A 202 4.65 6.39 0.88
N LEU A 203 4.20 5.27 0.29
CA LEU A 203 3.41 5.25 -0.94
C LEU A 203 2.11 6.07 -0.80
N ILE A 204 1.37 5.85 0.29
CA ILE A 204 0.12 6.58 0.57
C ILE A 204 0.39 8.08 0.72
N SER A 205 1.38 8.45 1.54
CA SER A 205 1.71 9.86 1.78
C SER A 205 2.11 10.58 0.49
N LYS A 206 2.93 9.94 -0.34
CA LYS A 206 3.38 10.50 -1.63
C LYS A 206 2.25 10.55 -2.66
N CYS A 207 1.37 9.56 -2.70
CA CYS A 207 0.17 9.57 -3.55
C CYS A 207 -0.78 10.72 -3.17
N MET A 208 -1.05 10.91 -1.87
CA MET A 208 -1.87 12.04 -1.41
C MET A 208 -1.21 13.39 -1.72
N GLN A 209 0.12 13.49 -1.59
CA GLN A 209 0.85 14.70 -1.98
C GLN A 209 0.73 14.98 -3.49
N ALA A 210 0.76 13.96 -4.34
CA ALA A 210 0.56 14.12 -5.77
C ALA A 210 -0.84 14.69 -6.09
N ILE A 211 -1.88 14.27 -5.34
CA ILE A 211 -3.23 14.84 -5.44
C ILE A 211 -3.24 16.32 -5.01
N VAL A 212 -2.53 16.68 -3.94
CA VAL A 212 -2.40 18.10 -3.53
C VAL A 212 -1.67 18.92 -4.59
N ASP A 213 -0.63 18.36 -5.21
CA ASP A 213 0.14 19.03 -6.25
C ASP A 213 -0.67 19.26 -7.55
N LEU A 214 -1.74 18.49 -7.79
CA LEU A 214 -2.72 18.81 -8.84
C LEU A 214 -3.42 20.16 -8.57
N GLY A 215 -3.73 20.46 -7.31
CA GLY A 215 -4.27 21.76 -6.90
C GLY A 215 -3.30 22.91 -7.18
N LYS A 216 -2.01 22.70 -6.89
CA LYS A 216 -0.93 23.66 -7.24
C LYS A 216 -0.77 23.86 -8.74
N ARG A 217 -1.27 22.96 -9.58
CA ARG A 217 -1.29 23.13 -11.04
C ARG A 217 -2.58 23.74 -11.57
N GLY A 218 -3.53 24.03 -10.68
CA GLY A 218 -4.84 24.58 -11.03
C GLY A 218 -5.83 23.53 -11.57
N VAL A 219 -5.59 22.25 -11.35
CA VAL A 219 -6.57 21.19 -11.66
C VAL A 219 -7.67 21.24 -10.60
N ILE A 220 -8.92 21.30 -11.03
CA ILE A 220 -10.10 21.39 -10.16
C ILE A 220 -10.62 19.97 -9.93
N ILE A 221 -10.52 19.47 -8.70
CA ILE A 221 -10.96 18.13 -8.30
C ILE A 221 -12.24 18.29 -7.50
N ASP A 222 -13.32 17.65 -7.95
CA ASP A 222 -14.59 17.66 -7.22
C ASP A 222 -14.56 16.69 -6.04
N ARG A 223 -14.18 15.44 -6.33
CA ARG A 223 -14.11 14.36 -5.34
C ARG A 223 -13.07 13.33 -5.73
N VAL A 224 -12.61 12.59 -4.73
CA VAL A 224 -11.79 11.39 -4.89
C VAL A 224 -12.61 10.19 -4.42
N THR A 225 -12.74 9.19 -5.27
CA THR A 225 -13.52 7.98 -5.02
C THR A 225 -12.60 6.77 -4.94
N SER A 226 -12.90 5.81 -4.09
CA SER A 226 -12.20 4.52 -4.04
C SER A 226 -13.10 3.43 -3.49
N VAL A 227 -12.78 2.18 -3.81
CA VAL A 227 -13.50 0.99 -3.35
C VAL A 227 -12.63 0.20 -2.38
N GLY A 228 -13.15 -0.05 -1.18
CA GLY A 228 -12.50 -0.90 -0.18
C GLY A 228 -13.07 -2.32 -0.22
N ALA A 229 -12.30 -3.28 -0.71
CA ALA A 229 -12.67 -4.71 -0.74
C ALA A 229 -12.15 -5.49 0.50
N SER A 230 -11.03 -5.06 1.09
CA SER A 230 -10.41 -5.73 2.23
C SER A 230 -10.61 -4.95 3.53
N LYS A 231 -10.55 -5.65 4.68
CA LYS A 231 -10.60 -5.00 6.01
C LYS A 231 -9.49 -3.97 6.19
N SER A 232 -8.30 -4.23 5.66
CA SER A 232 -7.18 -3.28 5.70
C SER A 232 -7.42 -2.07 4.80
N GLY A 233 -7.90 -2.28 3.56
CA GLY A 233 -8.23 -1.20 2.64
C GLY A 233 -9.34 -0.29 3.17
N ILE A 234 -10.39 -0.86 3.76
CA ILE A 234 -11.47 -0.11 4.41
C ILE A 234 -10.93 0.78 5.54
N LYS A 235 -10.11 0.21 6.44
CA LYS A 235 -9.50 0.97 7.54
C LYS A 235 -8.56 2.06 7.03
N LEU A 236 -7.83 1.79 5.96
CA LEU A 236 -6.94 2.75 5.33
C LEU A 236 -7.73 3.97 4.80
N LEU A 237 -8.78 3.73 4.01
CA LEU A 237 -9.60 4.80 3.44
C LEU A 237 -10.25 5.66 4.54
N GLN A 238 -10.77 5.02 5.60
CA GLN A 238 -11.29 5.71 6.79
C GLN A 238 -10.21 6.55 7.48
N HIS A 239 -9.00 6.02 7.63
CA HIS A 239 -7.88 6.72 8.28
C HIS A 239 -7.43 7.96 7.49
N ILE A 240 -7.47 7.91 6.17
CA ILE A 240 -7.14 9.05 5.29
C ILE A 240 -8.26 10.12 5.29
N GLY A 241 -9.44 9.79 5.81
CA GLY A 241 -10.57 10.73 5.93
C GLY A 241 -11.62 10.59 4.83
N PHE A 242 -11.65 9.46 4.11
CA PHE A 242 -12.77 9.18 3.22
C PHE A 242 -14.02 8.82 4.02
N SER A 243 -15.17 9.25 3.53
CA SER A 243 -16.48 8.89 4.06
C SER A 243 -17.05 7.71 3.29
N GLN A 244 -17.55 6.69 4.01
CA GLN A 244 -18.25 5.57 3.39
C GLN A 244 -19.62 6.06 2.89
N VAL A 245 -19.97 5.73 1.65
CA VAL A 245 -21.31 6.00 1.10
C VAL A 245 -22.08 4.71 0.92
N LYS A 246 -23.42 4.81 0.79
CA LYS A 246 -24.26 3.65 0.48
C LYS A 246 -23.90 3.13 -0.91
N PHE A 247 -23.62 1.84 -1.01
CA PHE A 247 -23.20 1.21 -2.25
C PHE A 247 -23.99 -0.10 -2.47
N PRO A 248 -24.46 -0.39 -3.71
CA PRO A 248 -25.28 -1.57 -3.96
C PRO A 248 -24.55 -2.91 -3.77
N ARG A 249 -23.23 -2.92 -3.96
CA ARG A 249 -22.41 -4.12 -3.83
C ARG A 249 -22.22 -4.50 -2.35
N GLN A 250 -22.32 -5.80 -2.04
CA GLN A 250 -22.21 -6.32 -0.67
C GLN A 250 -20.78 -6.74 -0.31
N ASP A 251 -19.99 -7.10 -1.32
CA ASP A 251 -18.60 -7.57 -1.21
C ASP A 251 -17.60 -6.41 -1.02
N THR A 252 -17.98 -5.21 -1.43
CA THR A 252 -17.14 -4.02 -1.39
C THR A 252 -17.86 -2.83 -0.77
N LYS A 253 -17.08 -1.83 -0.37
CA LYS A 253 -17.60 -0.57 0.17
C LYS A 253 -17.06 0.61 -0.63
N LEU A 254 -17.96 1.51 -1.02
CA LEU A 254 -17.58 2.74 -1.70
C LEU A 254 -17.24 3.84 -0.71
N PHE A 255 -16.14 4.53 -0.98
CA PHE A 255 -15.63 5.63 -0.18
C PHE A 255 -15.43 6.86 -1.05
N VAL A 256 -15.84 8.01 -0.52
CA VAL A 256 -15.72 9.30 -1.19
C VAL A 256 -15.04 10.30 -0.27
N LEU A 257 -14.10 11.05 -0.84
CA LEU A 257 -13.51 12.24 -0.25
C LEU A 257 -13.97 13.44 -1.07
N ASP A 258 -14.90 14.22 -0.54
CA ASP A 258 -15.34 15.47 -1.15
C ASP A 258 -14.26 16.54 -0.97
N MET A 259 -13.70 17.04 -2.07
CA MET A 259 -12.57 17.96 -1.99
C MET A 259 -12.98 19.38 -1.58
N GLN A 260 -14.27 19.72 -1.66
CA GLN A 260 -14.80 21.02 -1.29
C GLN A 260 -15.22 21.05 0.19
N GLU A 261 -15.89 19.99 0.65
CA GLU A 261 -16.55 19.97 1.96
C GLU A 261 -15.79 19.16 3.04
N SER A 262 -14.91 18.24 2.66
CA SER A 262 -14.23 17.38 3.64
C SER A 262 -13.24 18.17 4.51
N GLY A 263 -13.25 17.88 5.81
CA GLY A 263 -12.23 18.29 6.78
C GLY A 263 -11.00 17.37 6.84
N ALA A 264 -10.83 16.46 5.88
CA ALA A 264 -9.62 15.66 5.80
C ALA A 264 -8.41 16.55 5.45
N ARG A 265 -7.26 16.30 6.09
CA ARG A 265 -6.02 17.08 5.87
C ARG A 265 -5.61 17.18 4.40
N THR A 266 -5.77 16.09 3.63
CA THR A 266 -5.46 16.10 2.19
C THR A 266 -6.37 17.06 1.41
N ALA A 267 -7.66 17.11 1.76
CA ALA A 267 -8.62 18.02 1.11
C ALA A 267 -8.36 19.48 1.49
N GLU A 268 -8.02 19.75 2.75
CA GLU A 268 -7.60 21.08 3.22
C GLU A 268 -6.35 21.57 2.48
N ALA A 269 -5.29 20.76 2.47
CA ALA A 269 -4.03 21.09 1.78
C ALA A 269 -4.24 21.29 0.26
N TYR A 270 -5.09 20.48 -0.37
CA TYR A 270 -5.46 20.66 -1.76
C TYR A 270 -6.16 22.00 -2.01
N ARG A 271 -7.14 22.39 -1.17
CA ARG A 271 -7.86 23.66 -1.31
C ARG A 271 -6.94 24.87 -1.12
N GLU A 272 -6.00 24.80 -0.17
CA GLU A 272 -4.98 25.83 0.02
C GLU A 272 -4.10 25.97 -1.22
N ALA A 273 -3.56 24.85 -1.72
CA ALA A 273 -2.77 24.79 -2.95
C ALA A 273 -3.51 25.36 -4.18
N LEU A 274 -4.81 25.08 -4.32
CA LEU A 274 -5.63 25.59 -5.42
C LEU A 274 -5.89 27.11 -5.30
N LYS A 275 -6.03 27.64 -4.08
CA LYS A 275 -6.24 29.08 -3.85
C LYS A 275 -5.01 29.89 -4.22
N GLU A 276 -3.81 29.41 -3.89
CA GLU A 276 -2.54 30.08 -4.23
C GLU A 276 -2.39 30.29 -5.74
N GLN A 277 -2.88 29.36 -6.56
CA GLN A 277 -2.88 29.49 -8.03
C GLN A 277 -3.88 30.53 -8.56
N ARG A 278 -4.97 30.80 -7.84
CA ARG A 278 -6.01 31.74 -8.28
C ARG A 278 -5.67 33.20 -7.97
N VAL A 279 -4.67 33.46 -7.13
CA VAL A 279 -4.21 34.82 -6.87
C VAL A 279 -3.35 35.24 -8.07
N PRO A 280 -3.80 36.18 -8.92
CA PRO A 280 -2.99 36.63 -10.05
C PRO A 280 -1.67 37.17 -9.49
N THR A 281 -0.56 36.58 -9.92
CA THR A 281 0.76 37.08 -9.58
C THR A 281 0.85 38.49 -10.17
N ILE A 282 0.65 39.51 -9.35
CA ILE A 282 0.86 40.91 -9.74
C ILE A 282 2.36 41.01 -10.02
N LYS A 283 2.73 40.84 -11.29
CA LYS A 283 4.09 41.12 -11.76
C LYS A 283 4.32 42.61 -11.53
N LYS A 284 5.19 42.93 -10.57
CA LYS A 284 5.80 44.26 -10.44
C LYS A 284 6.82 44.46 -11.54
#